data_AF-Q5YSP2-F1
#
_entry.id   AF-Q5YSP2-F1
#
_cell.length_a   1.000
_cell.length_b   1.000
_cell.length_c   1.000
_cell.angle_alpha   90.00
_cell.angle_beta   90.00
_cell.angle_gamma   90.00
#
_symmetry.space_group_name_H-M   'P 1'
#
loop_
_entity.id
_entity.type
_entity.pdbx_description
1 polymer ?
#
loop_
_entity_poly.entity_id
_entity_poly.type
_entity_poly.pdbx_seq_one_letter_code
_entity_poly.pdbx_strand_id
1 'polypeptide(L)'
;MSHTIIKPTRDEDFYVVYSSVVDAPIRCGSRAELESTYEHAAADRFARADETGTSSKLGWFGWDEQSITVREGFRPDAYPANAWAAVVARTDLRKLCESVDSSGYWNPPEGIVTWEFFDEEDDRG
;
A
#
# COMPACT_ATOMS: atom_id res chain seq x y z
N MET A 1 -15.87 -6.23 -1.30
CA MET A 1 -14.99 -5.99 -0.13
C MET A 1 -13.90 -5.05 -0.63
N SER A 2 -13.79 -3.84 -0.07
CA SER A 2 -12.87 -2.78 -0.54
C SER A 2 -11.44 -2.92 -0.03
N HIS A 3 -11.20 -3.81 0.93
CA HIS A 3 -9.89 -3.97 1.53
C HIS A 3 -9.21 -5.26 1.07
N THR A 4 -7.92 -5.19 0.80
CA THR A 4 -7.09 -6.30 0.35
C THR A 4 -5.86 -6.40 1.24
N ILE A 5 -5.61 -7.58 1.80
CA ILE A 5 -4.33 -7.91 2.45
C ILE A 5 -3.30 -8.19 1.36
N ILE A 6 -2.19 -7.47 1.38
CA ILE A 6 -1.04 -7.59 0.48
C ILE A 6 0.14 -8.06 1.33
N LYS A 7 0.93 -9.02 0.83
CA LYS A 7 2.15 -9.49 1.48
C LYS A 7 3.39 -8.91 0.77
N PRO A 8 4.16 -7.99 1.38
CA PRO A 8 5.28 -7.34 0.70
C PRO A 8 6.33 -8.30 0.15
N THR A 9 6.73 -9.29 0.95
CA THR A 9 7.71 -10.32 0.58
C THR A 9 7.19 -11.71 0.97
N ARG A 10 7.70 -12.78 0.34
CA ARG A 10 7.22 -14.15 0.59
C ARG A 10 7.56 -14.66 1.98
N ASP A 11 8.74 -14.29 2.46
CA ASP A 11 9.40 -14.92 3.61
C ASP A 11 9.23 -14.15 4.93
N GLU A 12 8.47 -13.05 4.94
CA GLU A 12 8.23 -12.25 6.12
C GLU A 12 6.82 -12.43 6.67
N ASP A 13 6.68 -12.41 8.00
CA ASP A 13 5.37 -12.29 8.64
C ASP A 13 4.98 -10.81 8.78
N PHE A 14 4.65 -10.20 7.64
CA PHE A 14 4.14 -8.84 7.59
C PHE A 14 3.19 -8.67 6.42
N TYR A 15 2.11 -7.96 6.69
CA TYR A 15 1.05 -7.74 5.73
C TYR A 15 0.58 -6.30 5.80
N VAL A 16 0.04 -5.86 4.67
CA VAL A 16 -0.54 -4.54 4.49
C VAL A 16 -1.99 -4.71 4.14
N VAL A 17 -2.88 -4.14 4.95
CA VAL A 17 -4.29 -3.99 4.59
C VAL A 17 -4.39 -2.72 3.75
N TYR A 18 -4.62 -2.89 2.46
CA TYR A 18 -4.83 -1.82 1.51
C TYR A 18 -6.33 -1.57 1.30
N SER A 19 -6.76 -0.32 1.23
CA SER A 19 -8.14 0.06 0.91
C SER A 19 -8.21 0.68 -0.48
N SER A 20 -9.03 0.10 -1.36
CA SER A 20 -9.33 0.65 -2.69
C SER A 20 -10.33 1.82 -2.65
N VAL A 21 -10.77 2.25 -1.46
CA VAL A 21 -11.66 3.42 -1.31
C VAL A 21 -10.83 4.70 -1.16
N VAL A 22 -9.72 4.61 -0.44
CA VAL A 22 -8.78 5.73 -0.23
C VAL A 22 -7.47 5.52 -0.99
N ASP A 23 -7.38 4.44 -1.78
CA ASP A 23 -6.19 4.05 -2.52
C ASP A 23 -4.90 4.10 -1.67
N ALA A 24 -4.93 3.49 -0.48
CA ALA A 24 -3.78 3.51 0.44
C ALA A 24 -3.77 2.33 1.44
N PRO A 25 -2.59 1.99 1.99
CA PRO A 25 -2.48 1.23 3.23
C PRO A 25 -3.29 1.85 4.35
N ILE A 26 -4.05 1.06 5.09
CA ILE A 26 -4.84 1.51 6.25
C ILE A 26 -4.45 0.81 7.55
N ARG A 27 -3.83 -0.36 7.48
CA ARG A 27 -3.24 -1.09 8.61
C ARG A 27 -2.05 -1.90 8.09
N CYS A 28 -1.02 -2.05 8.91
CA CYS A 28 0.11 -2.93 8.60
C CYS A 28 0.55 -3.64 9.87
N GLY A 29 1.16 -4.81 9.74
CA GLY A 29 1.69 -5.56 10.86
C GLY A 29 1.84 -7.05 10.56
N SER A 30 2.27 -7.79 11.56
CA SER A 30 2.25 -9.25 11.57
C SER A 30 0.82 -9.79 11.47
N ARG A 31 0.69 -11.10 11.21
CA ARG A 31 -0.62 -11.75 11.20
C ARG A 31 -1.33 -11.57 12.54
N ALA A 32 -0.64 -11.83 13.64
CA ALA A 32 -1.20 -11.78 14.98
C ALA A 32 -1.69 -10.37 15.34
N GLU A 33 -0.93 -9.33 14.99
CA GLU A 33 -1.34 -7.93 15.21
C GLU A 33 -2.60 -7.60 14.41
N LEU A 34 -2.68 -8.01 13.14
CA LEU A 34 -3.85 -7.73 12.31
C LEU A 34 -5.07 -8.55 12.74
N GLU A 35 -4.90 -9.80 13.16
CA GLU A 35 -5.99 -10.61 13.73
C GLU A 35 -6.57 -9.99 15.01
N SER A 36 -5.77 -9.27 15.79
CA SER A 36 -6.24 -8.59 17.01
C SER A 36 -6.84 -7.20 16.77
N THR A 37 -6.46 -6.51 15.69
CA THR A 37 -6.78 -5.07 15.49
C THR A 37 -7.63 -4.76 14.27
N TYR A 38 -7.74 -5.68 13.31
CA TYR A 38 -8.47 -5.48 12.07
C TYR A 38 -9.69 -6.40 11.99
N GLU A 39 -10.88 -5.80 11.99
CA GLU A 39 -12.18 -6.50 12.07
C GLU A 39 -12.45 -7.52 10.95
N HIS A 40 -11.77 -7.41 9.81
CA HIS A 40 -11.93 -8.33 8.68
C HIS A 40 -10.71 -9.23 8.47
N ALA A 41 -9.86 -9.35 9.48
CA ALA A 41 -8.83 -10.37 9.53
C ALA A 41 -9.49 -11.76 9.51
N ALA A 42 -9.08 -12.61 8.57
CA ALA A 42 -9.61 -13.95 8.44
C ALA A 42 -8.53 -14.88 7.90
N ALA A 43 -8.45 -16.09 8.45
CA ALA A 43 -7.40 -17.06 8.14
C ALA A 43 -7.30 -17.38 6.63
N ASP A 44 -8.43 -17.48 5.94
CA ASP A 44 -8.47 -17.75 4.50
C ASP A 44 -7.86 -16.61 3.66
N ARG A 45 -7.96 -15.37 4.16
CA ARG A 45 -7.41 -14.20 3.49
C ARG A 45 -5.89 -14.16 3.62
N PHE A 46 -5.37 -14.46 4.81
CA PHE A 46 -3.93 -14.58 5.03
C PHE A 46 -3.33 -15.75 4.25
N ALA A 47 -4.00 -16.91 4.22
CA ALA A 47 -3.55 -18.05 3.44
C ALA A 47 -3.43 -17.71 1.94
N ARG A 48 -4.41 -17.01 1.36
CA ARG A 48 -4.31 -16.53 -0.03
C ARG A 48 -3.17 -15.52 -0.21
N ALA A 49 -2.97 -14.61 0.75
CA ALA A 49 -1.90 -13.64 0.70
C ALA A 49 -0.51 -14.30 0.79
N ASP A 50 -0.36 -15.37 1.55
CA ASP A 50 0.87 -16.17 1.58
C ASP A 50 1.13 -16.86 0.24
N GLU A 51 0.09 -17.48 -0.33
CA GLU A 51 0.21 -18.25 -1.56
C GLU A 51 0.46 -17.35 -2.78
N THR A 52 -0.30 -16.25 -2.89
CA THR A 52 -0.40 -15.45 -4.12
C THR A 52 0.06 -14.00 -3.96
N GLY A 53 0.45 -13.59 -2.75
CA GLY A 53 0.85 -12.22 -2.44
C GLY A 53 -0.32 -11.30 -2.11
N THR A 54 -1.54 -11.75 -2.34
CA THR A 54 -2.76 -10.97 -2.15
C THR A 54 -3.90 -11.82 -1.61
N SER A 55 -4.76 -11.22 -0.80
CA SER A 55 -6.04 -11.84 -0.43
C SER A 55 -7.13 -11.67 -1.48
N SER A 56 -6.88 -10.88 -2.53
CA SER A 56 -7.83 -10.59 -3.61
C SER A 56 -8.16 -11.86 -4.39
N LYS A 57 -9.45 -12.14 -4.55
CA LYS A 57 -9.92 -13.26 -5.39
C LYS A 57 -9.77 -12.99 -6.89
N LEU A 58 -9.58 -11.72 -7.26
CA LEU A 58 -9.39 -11.28 -8.64
C LEU A 58 -7.90 -11.22 -9.03
N GLY A 59 -6.98 -11.52 -8.10
CA GLY A 59 -5.54 -11.49 -8.35
C GLY A 59 -4.88 -10.11 -8.24
N TRP A 60 -5.63 -9.03 -8.00
CA TRP A 60 -5.05 -7.69 -7.79
C TRP A 60 -4.00 -7.68 -6.68
N PHE A 61 -2.88 -7.01 -6.92
CA PHE A 61 -1.74 -6.92 -6.00
C PHE A 61 -1.04 -8.27 -5.76
N GLY A 62 -1.16 -9.20 -6.70
CA GLY A 62 -0.49 -10.50 -6.68
C GLY A 62 1.04 -10.38 -6.76
N TRP A 63 1.73 -11.53 -6.71
CA TRP A 63 3.19 -11.58 -6.76
C TRP A 63 3.81 -10.99 -8.04
N ASP A 64 3.06 -10.91 -9.12
CA ASP A 64 3.46 -10.28 -10.39
C ASP A 64 3.48 -8.75 -10.28
N GLU A 65 2.68 -8.16 -9.40
CA GLU A 65 2.62 -6.72 -9.19
C GLU A 65 3.74 -6.25 -8.25
N GLN A 66 4.76 -5.61 -8.85
CA GLN A 66 5.99 -5.18 -8.17
C GLN A 66 5.89 -3.80 -7.50
N SER A 67 4.82 -3.07 -7.74
CA SER A 67 4.62 -1.72 -7.22
C SER A 67 3.17 -1.49 -6.88
N ILE A 68 2.91 -0.73 -5.82
CA ILE A 68 1.58 -0.37 -5.35
C ILE A 68 1.42 1.14 -5.43
N THR A 69 0.32 1.58 -6.03
CA THR A 69 -0.09 2.98 -6.04
C THR A 69 -0.67 3.36 -4.67
N VAL A 70 -0.28 4.52 -4.13
CA VAL A 70 -0.74 5.07 -2.85
C VAL A 70 -1.10 6.54 -3.06
N ARG A 71 -2.34 6.92 -2.78
CA ARG A 71 -2.83 8.29 -3.04
C ARG A 71 -3.02 9.11 -1.78
N GLU A 72 -3.36 8.45 -0.67
CA GLU A 72 -3.72 9.12 0.57
C GLU A 72 -2.74 8.81 1.71
N GLY A 73 -2.74 9.70 2.71
CA GLY A 73 -2.00 9.52 3.97
C GLY A 73 -0.62 10.18 4.03
N PHE A 74 -0.15 10.85 2.97
CA PHE A 74 0.99 11.77 3.10
C PHE A 74 0.51 13.18 3.49
N ARG A 75 1.43 14.01 4.00
CA ARG A 75 1.12 15.39 4.37
C ARG A 75 0.70 16.22 3.16
N PRO A 76 -0.20 17.21 3.30
CA PRO A 76 -0.63 18.07 2.20
C PRO A 76 0.51 18.74 1.40
N ASP A 77 1.67 18.94 2.02
CA ASP A 77 2.88 19.55 1.44
C ASP A 77 3.97 18.53 1.05
N ALA A 78 3.72 17.23 1.19
CA ALA A 78 4.67 16.16 0.83
C ALA A 78 4.67 15.82 -0.67
N TYR A 79 3.61 16.20 -1.40
CA TYR A 79 3.42 15.89 -2.81
C TYR A 79 4.02 17.00 -3.69
N PRO A 80 4.79 16.66 -4.74
CA PRO A 80 5.14 17.62 -5.79
C PRO A 80 3.88 18.19 -6.47
N ALA A 81 3.98 19.39 -7.03
CA ALA A 81 2.91 19.94 -7.85
C ALA A 81 2.56 18.98 -8.99
N ASN A 82 1.26 18.82 -9.27
CA ASN A 82 0.70 17.91 -10.29
C ASN A 82 0.91 16.40 -10.05
N ALA A 83 1.42 15.98 -8.88
CA ALA A 83 1.47 14.57 -8.53
C ALA A 83 0.05 14.01 -8.35
N TRP A 84 -0.21 12.88 -9.02
CA TRP A 84 -1.46 12.13 -8.94
C TRP A 84 -1.43 11.05 -7.85
N ALA A 85 -0.31 10.35 -7.73
CA ALA A 85 -0.15 9.26 -6.78
C ALA A 85 1.33 8.98 -6.47
N ALA A 86 1.59 8.42 -5.30
CA ALA A 86 2.84 7.75 -4.99
C ALA A 86 2.83 6.34 -5.57
N VAL A 87 3.96 5.89 -6.09
CA VAL A 87 4.25 4.51 -6.46
C VAL A 87 5.32 4.01 -5.52
N VAL A 88 5.02 2.91 -4.83
CA VAL A 88 5.90 2.31 -3.84
C VAL A 88 6.22 0.89 -4.28
N ALA A 89 7.50 0.54 -4.32
CA ALA A 89 7.91 -0.83 -4.60
C ALA A 89 7.28 -1.78 -3.57
N ARG A 90 6.79 -2.92 -4.03
CA ARG A 90 6.14 -3.92 -3.18
C ARG A 90 7.00 -4.29 -1.98
N THR A 91 8.31 -4.48 -2.20
CA THR A 91 9.29 -4.82 -1.17
C THR A 91 9.53 -3.71 -0.15
N ASP A 92 9.19 -2.46 -0.50
CA ASP A 92 9.36 -1.29 0.37
C ASP A 92 8.08 -0.88 1.11
N LEU A 93 6.97 -1.61 0.92
CA LEU A 93 5.72 -1.36 1.63
C LEU A 93 5.88 -1.39 3.15
N ARG A 94 6.74 -2.27 3.67
CA ARG A 94 7.08 -2.28 5.10
C ARG A 94 7.66 -0.93 5.53
N LYS A 95 8.66 -0.42 4.79
CA LYS A 95 9.32 0.85 5.10
C LYS A 95 8.34 2.02 5.04
N LEU A 96 7.40 2.00 4.09
CA LEU A 96 6.31 2.98 4.05
C LEU A 96 5.45 2.89 5.32
N CYS A 97 4.99 1.71 5.69
CA CYS A 97 4.16 1.53 6.90
C CYS A 97 4.88 1.92 8.20
N GLU A 98 6.19 1.69 8.28
CA GLU A 98 7.02 2.04 9.44
C GLU A 98 7.39 3.54 9.46
N SER A 99 7.07 4.29 8.41
CA SER A 99 7.39 5.71 8.28
C SER A 99 6.35 6.67 8.86
N VAL A 100 5.32 6.16 9.53
CA VAL A 100 4.26 7.00 10.11
C VAL A 100 4.87 7.95 11.14
N ASP A 101 4.67 9.25 10.94
CA ASP A 101 5.09 10.26 11.90
C ASP A 101 4.14 10.38 13.10
N SER A 102 4.51 11.20 14.08
CA SER A 102 3.70 11.41 15.29
C SER A 102 2.31 12.03 15.03
N SER A 103 2.08 12.55 13.82
CA SER A 103 0.80 13.12 13.39
C SER A 103 -0.03 12.13 12.57
N GLY A 104 0.47 10.91 12.32
CA GLY A 104 -0.25 9.88 11.59
C GLY A 104 -0.09 9.93 10.06
N TYR A 105 0.85 10.73 9.55
CA TYR A 105 1.13 10.80 8.10
C TYR A 105 2.33 9.91 7.73
N TRP A 106 2.30 9.35 6.53
CA TRP A 106 3.48 8.71 5.94
C TRP A 106 4.60 9.74 5.76
N ASN A 107 5.78 9.40 6.26
CA ASN A 107 6.99 10.20 6.11
C ASN A 107 8.17 9.31 5.70
N PRO A 108 8.07 8.65 4.52
CA PRO A 108 9.04 7.65 4.11
C PRO A 108 10.41 8.27 3.82
N PRO A 109 11.51 7.52 4.02
CA PRO A 109 12.82 7.92 3.55
C PRO A 109 12.87 8.23 2.04
N GLU A 110 13.86 9.01 1.63
CA GLU A 110 14.10 9.30 0.21
C GLU A 110 14.26 8.00 -0.59
N GLY A 111 13.68 7.96 -1.79
CA GLY A 111 13.77 6.82 -2.72
C GLY A 111 12.74 5.71 -2.49
N ILE A 112 11.90 5.79 -1.44
CA ILE A 112 10.81 4.82 -1.21
C ILE A 112 9.59 5.11 -2.09
N VAL A 113 9.32 6.38 -2.35
CA VAL A 113 8.21 6.85 -3.18
C VAL A 113 8.75 7.43 -4.48
N THR A 114 8.16 6.99 -5.59
CA THR A 114 8.22 7.72 -6.86
C THR A 114 6.85 8.34 -7.11
N TRP A 115 6.81 9.60 -7.54
CA TRP A 115 5.53 10.25 -7.85
C TRP A 115 5.14 10.02 -9.31
N GLU A 116 3.91 9.58 -9.53
CA GLU A 116 3.24 9.66 -10.82
C GLU A 116 2.54 11.01 -10.94
N PHE A 117 2.58 11.60 -12.13
CA PHE A 117 2.01 12.91 -12.43
C PHE A 117 0.85 12.73 -13.41
N PHE A 118 -0.08 13.68 -13.42
CA PHE A 118 -0.99 13.79 -14.55
C PHE A 118 -0.18 14.07 -15.83
N ASP A 119 -0.54 13.42 -16.93
CA ASP A 119 -0.08 13.86 -18.24
C ASP A 119 -0.58 15.30 -18.43
N GLU A 120 0.34 16.24 -18.66
CA GLU A 120 -0.04 17.57 -19.12
C GLU A 120 -0.75 17.39 -20.47
N GLU A 121 -2.06 17.62 -20.53
CA GLU A 121 -2.73 17.83 -21.81
C GLU A 121 -1.99 19.00 -22.49
N ASP A 122 -1.24 18.69 -23.53
CA ASP A 122 -0.60 19.69 -24.39
C ASP A 122 -1.72 20.44 -25.11
N ASP A 123 -2.20 21.53 -24.50
CA ASP A 123 -3.17 22.50 -25.03
C ASP A 123 -2.56 23.30 -26.20
N ARG A 124 -1.95 22.61 -27.17
CA ARG A 124 -1.54 23.13 -28.48
C ARG A 124 -2.52 22.65 -29.55
N GLY A 125 -3.72 23.22 -29.50
CA GLY A 125 -4.69 23.27 -30.60
C GLY A 125 -4.70 24.62 -31.29
#